data_AF-A0A971V8K0-F1
#
_entry.id   AF-A0A971V8K0-F1
#
_cell.length_a   1.000
_cell.length_b   1.000
_cell.length_c   1.000
_cell.angle_alpha   90.00
_cell.angle_beta   90.00
_cell.angle_gamma   90.00
#
_symmetry.space_group_name_H-M   'P 1'
#
loop_
_entity.id
_entity.type
_entity.pdbx_description
1 polymer ?
#
loop_
_entity_poly.entity_id
_entity_poly.type
_entity_poly.pdbx_seq_one_letter_code
_entity_poly.pdbx_strand_id
1 'polypeptide(L)'
;MNKAVIDRIIGQVSKPVRYMGNEYNMIVKDPSEVLIRFAIAFPDVYEVGMSHLGIKILYHIMNEREDTYCERVFAPWVDMEQKMRENNIPLFALETRDPVAGFDFLGFTLQYEMSYT
;
A
#
# COMPACT_ATOMS: atom_id res chain seq x y z
N MET A 1 12.60 -7.42 4.21
CA MET A 1 11.64 -7.42 5.35
C MET A 1 11.09 -8.82 5.55
N ASN A 2 10.81 -9.24 6.80
CA ASN A 2 10.33 -10.61 7.06
C ASN A 2 8.81 -10.71 6.89
N LYS A 3 8.36 -11.26 5.75
CA LYS A 3 6.93 -11.42 5.40
C LYS A 3 6.17 -12.32 6.40
N ALA A 4 6.83 -13.31 7.01
CA ALA A 4 6.19 -14.19 7.99
C ALA A 4 5.80 -13.45 9.29
N VAL A 5 6.57 -12.43 9.68
CA VAL A 5 6.20 -11.59 10.84
C VAL A 5 4.98 -10.72 10.50
N ILE A 6 4.92 -10.21 9.28
CA ILE A 6 3.76 -9.43 8.79
C ILE A 6 2.49 -10.28 8.84
N ASP A 7 2.52 -11.50 8.28
CA ASP A 7 1.36 -12.41 8.31
C ASP A 7 0.90 -12.71 9.74
N ARG A 8 1.86 -12.92 10.65
CA ARG A 8 1.56 -13.15 12.07
C ARG A 8 0.85 -11.96 12.71
N ILE A 9 1.31 -10.72 12.48
CA ILE A 9 0.68 -9.53 13.10
C ILE A 9 -0.67 -9.18 12.44
N ILE A 10 -0.83 -9.45 11.14
CA ILE A 10 -2.10 -9.26 10.43
C ILE A 10 -3.19 -10.15 11.04
N GLY A 11 -2.87 -11.37 11.46
CA GLY A 11 -3.83 -12.25 12.16
C GLY A 11 -4.24 -11.77 13.56
N GLN A 12 -3.62 -10.72 14.09
CA GLN A 12 -3.85 -10.23 15.46
C GLN A 12 -4.56 -8.88 15.52
N VAL A 13 -4.89 -8.28 14.37
CA VAL A 13 -5.60 -6.98 14.31
C VAL A 13 -7.09 -7.17 14.06
N SER A 14 -7.86 -6.13 14.35
CA SER A 14 -9.33 -6.14 14.25
C SER A 14 -9.84 -6.37 12.82
N LYS A 15 -9.17 -5.82 11.80
CA LYS A 15 -9.52 -5.96 10.38
C LYS A 15 -8.32 -6.39 9.54
N PRO A 16 -7.98 -7.69 9.51
CA PRO A 16 -6.84 -8.22 8.75
C PRO A 16 -6.92 -7.93 7.25
N VAL A 17 -8.14 -7.95 6.70
CA VAL A 17 -8.42 -7.76 5.25
C VAL A 17 -7.83 -6.49 4.67
N ARG A 18 -7.64 -5.44 5.49
CA ARG A 18 -7.02 -4.15 5.07
C ARG A 18 -5.58 -4.29 4.57
N TYR A 19 -4.90 -5.39 4.93
CA TYR A 19 -3.46 -5.57 4.73
C TYR A 19 -3.11 -6.85 3.95
N MET A 20 -4.10 -7.70 3.65
CA MET A 20 -3.85 -8.99 3.00
C MET A 20 -3.44 -8.82 1.53
N GLY A 21 -4.07 -7.87 0.83
CA GLY A 21 -3.96 -7.71 -0.62
C GLY A 21 -4.68 -8.83 -1.38
N ASN A 22 -4.19 -9.11 -2.60
CA ASN A 22 -4.67 -10.17 -3.48
C ASN A 22 -6.15 -10.06 -3.91
N GLU A 23 -6.57 -8.83 -4.17
CA GLU A 23 -7.92 -8.50 -4.63
C GLU A 23 -8.11 -8.79 -6.13
N TYR A 24 -9.37 -8.93 -6.53
CA TYR A 24 -9.74 -8.93 -7.93
C TYR A 24 -9.30 -7.62 -8.60
N ASN A 25 -8.64 -7.72 -9.77
CA ASN A 25 -7.97 -6.62 -10.49
C ASN A 25 -6.70 -6.05 -9.84
N MET A 26 -6.13 -6.72 -8.83
CA MET A 26 -4.78 -6.38 -8.39
C MET A 26 -3.78 -6.68 -9.51
N ILE A 27 -3.00 -5.69 -9.90
CA ILE A 27 -1.94 -5.82 -10.90
C ILE A 27 -0.67 -6.26 -10.19
N VAL A 28 -0.06 -7.32 -10.70
CA VAL A 28 1.20 -7.87 -10.20
C VAL A 28 2.21 -7.86 -11.34
N LYS A 29 3.36 -7.24 -11.08
CA LYS A 29 4.53 -7.23 -11.97
C LYS A 29 5.74 -7.76 -11.22
N ASP A 30 6.76 -8.22 -11.95
CA ASP A 30 8.04 -8.53 -11.33
C ASP A 30 8.81 -7.22 -11.09
N PRO A 31 9.16 -6.88 -9.83
CA PRO A 31 9.97 -5.71 -9.53
C PRO A 31 11.33 -5.66 -10.23
N SER A 32 11.87 -6.79 -10.66
CA SER A 32 13.16 -6.86 -11.37
C SER A 32 13.05 -6.58 -12.86
N GLU A 33 11.84 -6.59 -13.42
CA GLU A 33 11.55 -6.34 -14.84
C GLU A 33 11.06 -4.92 -15.13
N VAL A 34 10.82 -4.12 -14.09
CA VAL A 34 10.39 -2.71 -14.21
C VAL A 34 11.52 -1.74 -13.91
N LEU A 35 11.48 -0.58 -14.54
CA LEU A 35 12.46 0.49 -14.31
C LEU A 35 12.06 1.40 -13.14
N ILE A 36 10.77 1.51 -12.85
CA ILE A 36 10.22 2.45 -11.86
C ILE A 36 9.28 1.71 -10.90
N ARG A 37 9.60 1.78 -9.60
CA ARG A 37 8.71 1.41 -8.49
C ARG A 37 8.03 2.68 -7.97
N PHE A 38 6.71 2.76 -8.14
CA PHE A 38 5.91 3.91 -7.70
C PHE A 38 4.96 3.49 -6.57
N ALA A 39 4.99 4.18 -5.43
CA ALA A 39 4.02 4.01 -4.36
C ALA A 39 2.96 5.12 -4.43
N ILE A 40 1.70 4.76 -4.64
CA ILE A 40 0.57 5.69 -4.56
C ILE A 40 -0.13 5.54 -3.20
N ALA A 41 0.03 6.56 -2.36
CA ALA A 41 -0.45 6.59 -1.00
C ALA A 41 -1.78 7.32 -0.88
N PHE A 42 -2.73 6.67 -0.21
CA PHE A 42 -3.94 7.28 0.32
C PHE A 42 -3.79 7.41 1.84
N PRO A 43 -3.87 8.61 2.43
CA PRO A 43 -3.58 8.85 3.84
C PRO A 43 -4.75 8.45 4.78
N ASP A 44 -5.42 7.34 4.49
CA ASP A 44 -6.50 6.78 5.31
C ASP A 44 -6.51 5.25 5.14
N VAL A 45 -7.37 4.56 5.88
CA VAL A 45 -7.50 3.11 5.82
C VAL A 45 -7.95 2.64 4.44
N TYR A 46 -7.57 1.40 4.13
CA TYR A 46 -7.88 0.70 2.88
C TYR A 46 -9.32 0.87 2.40
N GLU A 47 -10.32 0.73 3.28
CA GLU A 47 -11.75 0.80 2.91
C GLU A 47 -12.15 2.19 2.36
N VAL A 48 -11.58 3.25 2.94
CA VAL A 48 -11.81 4.64 2.52
C VAL A 48 -11.09 4.88 1.21
N GLY A 49 -9.79 4.55 1.13
CA GLY A 49 -9.00 4.78 -0.07
C GLY A 49 -9.49 3.98 -1.28
N MET A 50 -9.97 2.75 -1.08
CA MET A 50 -10.56 1.93 -2.15
C MET A 50 -11.93 2.40 -2.61
N SER A 51 -12.59 3.29 -1.88
CA SER A 51 -13.81 3.92 -2.37
C SER A 51 -13.51 5.07 -3.33
N HIS A 52 -12.24 5.48 -3.47
CA HIS A 52 -11.85 6.62 -4.27
C HIS A 52 -11.60 6.26 -5.75
N LEU A 53 -12.32 6.91 -6.67
CA LEU A 53 -12.18 6.61 -8.11
C LEU A 53 -10.84 7.13 -8.68
N GLY A 54 -10.41 8.32 -8.27
CA GLY A 54 -9.18 8.93 -8.78
C GLY A 54 -7.93 8.08 -8.57
N ILE A 55 -7.75 7.48 -7.38
CA ILE A 55 -6.60 6.60 -7.11
C ILE A 55 -6.65 5.33 -7.95
N LYS A 56 -7.85 4.78 -8.22
CA LYS A 56 -8.00 3.61 -9.09
C LYS A 56 -7.62 3.91 -10.54
N ILE A 57 -8.02 5.08 -11.05
CA ILE A 57 -7.67 5.51 -12.41
C ILE A 57 -6.15 5.68 -12.52
N LEU A 58 -5.52 6.39 -11.57
CA LEU A 58 -4.07 6.59 -11.56
C LEU A 58 -3.31 5.27 -11.41
N TYR A 59 -3.73 4.41 -10.49
CA TYR A 59 -3.18 3.07 -10.31
C TYR A 59 -3.24 2.26 -11.61
N HIS A 60 -4.39 2.29 -12.30
CA HIS A 60 -4.57 1.58 -13.55
C HIS A 60 -3.65 2.12 -14.65
N ILE A 61 -3.73 3.42 -14.96
CA ILE A 61 -2.94 4.06 -16.03
C ILE A 61 -1.44 3.89 -15.79
N MET A 62 -0.97 4.04 -14.54
CA MET A 62 0.45 3.86 -14.21
C MET A 62 0.91 2.42 -14.44
N ASN A 63 0.04 1.45 -14.17
CA ASN A 63 0.34 0.04 -14.38
C ASN A 63 0.09 -0.45 -15.81
N GLU A 64 -0.54 0.32 -16.70
CA GLU A 64 -0.56 0.02 -18.14
C GLU A 64 0.81 0.18 -18.79
N ARG A 65 1.71 0.97 -18.18
CA ARG A 65 3.08 1.14 -18.68
C ARG A 65 3.93 -0.09 -18.38
N GLU A 66 4.65 -0.61 -19.37
CA GLU A 66 5.54 -1.77 -19.17
C GLU A 66 6.68 -1.50 -18.17
N ASP A 67 7.19 -0.26 -18.13
CA ASP A 67 8.36 0.15 -17.35
C ASP A 67 8.08 0.51 -15.88
N THR A 68 6.80 0.58 -15.48
CA THR A 68 6.41 1.07 -14.15
C THR A 68 5.58 0.03 -13.40
N TYR A 69 5.90 -0.21 -12.14
CA TYR A 69 5.04 -0.90 -11.19
C TYR A 69 4.53 0.07 -10.13
N CYS A 70 3.23 0.39 -10.21
CA CYS A 70 2.56 1.26 -9.25
C CYS A 70 1.83 0.42 -8.20
N GLU A 71 2.13 0.65 -6.93
CA GLU A 71 1.57 -0.09 -5.80
C GLU A 71 0.88 0.83 -4.81
N ARG A 72 -0.14 0.31 -4.16
CA ARG A 72 -1.00 1.08 -3.27
C ARG A 72 -0.47 1.06 -1.85
N VAL A 73 -0.52 2.21 -1.19
CA VAL A 73 -0.16 2.37 0.22
C VAL A 73 -1.33 3.01 0.96
N PHE A 74 -1.68 2.45 2.12
CA PHE A 74 -2.75 2.96 2.97
C PHE A 74 -2.23 3.19 4.38
N ALA A 75 -2.87 4.09 5.12
CA ALA A 75 -2.53 4.30 6.53
C ALA A 75 -2.94 3.05 7.33
N PRO A 76 -2.05 2.51 8.19
CA PRO A 76 -2.44 1.46 9.11
C PRO A 76 -3.41 2.03 10.16
N TRP A 77 -4.38 1.23 10.57
CA TRP A 77 -5.19 1.55 11.73
C TRP A 77 -4.36 1.43 13.01
N VAL A 78 -4.82 2.06 14.10
CA VAL A 78 -4.07 2.20 15.37
C VAL A 78 -3.55 0.86 15.91
N ASP A 79 -4.33 -0.22 15.80
CA ASP A 79 -3.95 -1.57 16.26
C ASP A 79 -2.83 -2.19 15.41
N MET A 80 -2.88 -2.00 14.09
CA MET A 80 -1.83 -2.44 13.16
C MET A 80 -0.58 -1.57 13.30
N GLU A 81 -0.74 -0.25 13.41
CA GLU A 81 0.37 0.69 13.61
C GLU A 81 1.17 0.32 14.86
N GLN A 82 0.48 0.07 15.98
CA GLN A 82 1.13 -0.36 17.22
C GLN A 82 1.96 -1.63 17.01
N LYS A 83 1.38 -2.66 16.39
CA LYS A 83 2.09 -3.93 16.11
C LYS A 83 3.27 -3.74 15.17
N MET A 84 3.11 -2.90 14.15
CA MET A 84 4.20 -2.57 13.23
C MET A 84 5.35 -1.92 13.98
N ARG A 85 5.08 -0.95 14.86
CA ARG A 85 6.09 -0.29 15.70
C ARG A 85 6.77 -1.27 16.66
N GLU A 86 6.01 -2.11 17.37
CA GLU A 86 6.55 -3.14 18.27
C GLU A 86 7.48 -4.14 17.57
N ASN A 87 7.21 -4.45 16.30
CA ASN A 87 7.98 -5.42 15.52
C ASN A 87 8.98 -4.75 14.55
N ASN A 88 9.18 -3.43 14.63
CA ASN A 88 10.04 -2.65 13.72
C ASN A 88 9.73 -2.88 12.23
N ILE A 89 8.44 -2.99 11.89
CA ILE A 89 7.97 -3.14 10.51
C ILE A 89 7.71 -1.74 9.93
N PRO A 90 8.42 -1.33 8.87
CA PRO A 90 8.15 -0.07 8.19
C PRO A 90 6.79 -0.12 7.48
N LEU A 91 6.26 1.06 7.11
CA LEU A 91 5.13 1.16 6.20
C LEU A 91 5.47 0.42 4.89
N PHE A 92 4.51 -0.36 4.39
CA PHE A 92 4.69 -1.22 3.23
C PHE A 92 3.56 -1.08 2.22
N ALA A 93 3.84 -1.43 0.96
CA ALA A 93 2.86 -1.44 -0.11
C ALA A 93 1.96 -2.68 -0.08
N LEU A 94 0.71 -2.55 -0.52
CA LEU A 94 -0.31 -3.61 -0.40
C LEU A 94 0.03 -4.84 -1.26
N GLU A 95 0.54 -4.64 -2.47
CA GLU A 95 0.80 -5.70 -3.44
C GLU A 95 2.03 -6.55 -3.05
N THR A 96 3.23 -5.96 -3.03
CA THR A 96 4.46 -6.71 -2.77
C THR A 96 4.75 -6.92 -1.29
N ARG A 97 4.16 -6.08 -0.44
CA ARG A 97 4.58 -5.88 0.95
C ARG A 97 6.04 -5.46 1.05
N ASP A 98 6.55 -4.73 0.07
CA ASP A 98 7.88 -4.10 0.19
C ASP A 98 7.78 -2.80 1.00
N PRO A 99 8.82 -2.43 1.77
CA PRO A 99 8.85 -1.16 2.48
C PRO A 99 8.74 0.02 1.52
N VAL A 100 7.92 1.02 1.86
CA VAL A 100 7.72 2.22 1.03
C VAL A 100 9.02 3.00 0.80
N ALA A 101 9.95 2.93 1.73
CA ALA A 101 11.28 3.55 1.60
C ALA A 101 12.14 2.98 0.46
N GLY A 102 11.76 1.84 -0.13
CA GLY A 102 12.45 1.23 -1.27
C GLY A 102 11.90 1.61 -2.64
N PHE A 103 10.88 2.48 -2.70
CA PHE A 103 10.27 2.92 -3.96
C PHE A 103 10.95 4.19 -4.50
N ASP A 104 10.99 4.35 -5.82
CA ASP A 104 11.59 5.52 -6.48
C ASP A 104 10.76 6.79 -6.27
N PHE A 105 9.43 6.62 -6.22
CA PHE A 105 8.47 7.71 -6.05
C PHE A 105 7.42 7.35 -5.01
N LEU A 106 7.02 8.36 -4.23
CA LEU A 106 5.88 8.30 -3.33
C LEU A 106 4.91 9.44 -3.69
N GLY A 107 3.77 9.09 -4.30
CA GLY A 107 2.70 10.01 -4.62
C GLY A 107 1.62 10.01 -3.53
N PHE A 108 1.22 11.18 -3.05
CA PHE A 108 0.10 11.30 -2.12
C PHE A 108 -1.12 11.88 -2.81
N THR A 109 -2.29 11.33 -2.51
CA THR A 109 -3.56 11.94 -2.88
C THR A 109 -4.22 12.57 -1.66
N LEU A 110 -4.31 13.90 -1.65
CA LEU A 110 -4.95 14.69 -0.58
C LEU A 110 -6.26 15.24 -1.13
N GLN A 111 -7.38 14.59 -0.83
CA GLN A 111 -8.65 14.86 -1.51
C GLN A 111 -9.70 15.58 -0.65
N TYR A 112 -9.53 15.61 0.67
CA TYR A 112 -10.44 16.30 1.57
C TYR A 112 -9.68 16.92 2.74
N GLU A 113 -10.31 17.90 3.37
CA GLU A 113 -9.72 18.76 4.39
C GLU A 113 -9.14 17.97 5.57
N MET A 114 -9.76 16.86 5.98
CA MET A 114 -9.24 16.02 7.08
C MET A 114 -8.00 15.18 6.71
N SER A 115 -7.54 15.23 5.45
CA SER A 115 -6.27 14.62 5.03
C SER A 115 -5.05 15.53 5.33
N TYR A 116 -5.26 16.73 5.86
CA TYR A 116 -4.20 17.72 6.10
C TYR A 116 -4.43 18.45 7.43
N THR A 117 -3.44 18.44 8.32
CA THR A 117 -3.38 19.30 9.51
C THR A 117 -1.93 19.63 9.85
#